data_AF-A0A0G0Y929-F1
#
_entry.id   AF-A0A0G0Y929-F1
#
_cell.length_a   1.000
_cell.length_b   1.000
_cell.length_c   1.000
_cell.angle_alpha   90.00
_cell.angle_beta   90.00
_cell.angle_gamma   90.00
#
_symmetry.space_group_name_H-M   'P 1'
#
loop_
_entity.id
_entity.type
_entity.pdbx_description
1 polymer ?
#
loop_
_entity_poly.entity_id
_entity_poly.type
_entity_poly.pdbx_seq_one_letter_code
_entity_poly.pdbx_strand_id
1 'polypeptide(L)'
;MKKVLPFGLLIFSFVWIGYYNFLNKQNLAKVLGAEVEAVNQKDFWANKVNQFPNYRDGYIQLAIKNWQLGATEEARINFARAREIDPNWQVPDQLKLLE
;
A
#
# COMPACT_ATOMS: atom_id res chain seq x y z
N MET A 1 -7.03 51.56 -23.42
CA MET A 1 -6.10 50.54 -23.96
C MET A 1 -6.62 49.15 -23.59
N LYS A 2 -7.04 48.32 -24.57
CA LYS A 2 -7.43 46.92 -24.30
C LYS A 2 -6.15 46.07 -24.29
N LYS A 3 -5.75 45.56 -23.12
CA LYS A 3 -4.63 44.61 -23.00
C LYS A 3 -5.10 43.26 -23.53
N VAL A 4 -4.73 42.92 -24.77
CA VAL A 4 -4.94 41.57 -25.32
C VAL A 4 -3.88 40.64 -24.70
N LEU A 5 -4.34 39.56 -24.09
CA LEU A 5 -3.45 38.53 -23.55
C LEU A 5 -2.67 37.92 -24.73
N PRO A 6 -1.33 37.87 -24.70
CA PRO A 6 -0.57 37.36 -25.82
C PRO A 6 -0.87 35.87 -26.00
N PHE A 7 -1.29 35.49 -27.20
CA PHE A 7 -1.71 34.13 -27.59
C PHE A 7 -0.71 33.03 -27.17
N GLY A 8 0.58 33.36 -27.05
CA GLY A 8 1.63 32.45 -26.57
C GLY A 8 1.46 32.01 -25.11
N LEU A 9 0.92 32.85 -24.23
CA LEU A 9 0.64 32.47 -22.84
C LEU A 9 -0.50 31.43 -22.75
N LEU A 10 -1.48 31.52 -23.65
CA LEU A 10 -2.56 30.52 -23.72
C LEU A 10 -2.01 29.16 -24.15
N ILE A 11 -1.20 29.12 -25.23
CA ILE A 11 -0.59 27.87 -25.71
C ILE A 11 0.30 27.25 -24.62
N PHE A 12 1.11 28.07 -23.94
CA PHE A 12 1.95 27.59 -22.83
C PHE A 12 1.11 27.00 -21.69
N SER A 13 -0.01 27.64 -21.34
CA SER A 13 -0.91 27.11 -20.31
C SER A 13 -1.54 25.76 -20.68
N PHE A 14 -1.94 25.55 -21.94
CA PHE A 14 -2.45 24.27 -22.40
C PHE A 14 -1.39 23.16 -22.40
N VAL A 15 -0.15 23.47 -22.80
CA VAL A 15 0.97 22.51 -22.71
C VAL A 15 1.25 22.15 -21.26
N TRP A 16 1.26 23.13 -20.36
CA TRP A 16 1.50 22.92 -18.93
C TRP A 16 0.40 22.08 -18.27
N ILE A 17 -0.87 22.38 -18.55
CA ILE A 17 -2.02 21.62 -18.06
C ILE A 17 -1.97 20.17 -18.60
N GLY A 18 -1.66 20.00 -19.89
CA GLY A 18 -1.51 18.68 -20.50
C GLY A 18 -0.40 17.86 -19.84
N TYR A 19 0.76 18.48 -19.62
CA TYR A 19 1.89 17.85 -18.93
C TYR A 19 1.55 17.46 -17.48
N TYR A 20 0.92 18.36 -16.72
CA TYR A 20 0.48 18.10 -15.36
C TYR A 20 -0.50 16.90 -15.30
N ASN A 21 -1.49 16.89 -16.20
CA ASN A 21 -2.47 15.80 -16.28
C ASN A 21 -1.80 14.46 -16.65
N PHE A 22 -0.80 14.47 -17.52
CA PHE A 22 -0.05 13.27 -17.89
C PHE A 22 0.73 12.68 -16.69
N LEU A 23 1.44 13.52 -15.94
CA LEU A 23 2.14 13.09 -14.73
C LEU A 23 1.16 12.52 -13.69
N ASN A 24 0.01 13.18 -13.49
CA ASN A 24 -0.99 12.70 -12.55
C ASN A 24 -1.55 11.32 -12.94
N LYS A 25 -1.80 11.08 -14.24
CA LYS A 25 -2.24 9.76 -14.71
C LYS A 25 -1.21 8.66 -14.45
N GLN A 26 0.08 8.94 -14.66
CA GLN A 26 1.13 7.96 -14.36
C GLN A 26 1.23 7.67 -12.86
N ASN A 27 1.19 8.71 -12.03
CA ASN A 27 1.21 8.55 -10.58
C ASN A 27 0.02 7.72 -10.10
N LEU A 28 -1.18 7.99 -10.62
CA LEU A 28 -2.38 7.22 -10.30
C LEU A 28 -2.24 5.74 -10.70
N ALA A 29 -1.76 5.47 -11.92
CA ALA A 29 -1.53 4.09 -12.38
C ALA A 29 -0.52 3.34 -11.50
N LYS A 30 0.54 4.02 -11.05
CA LYS A 30 1.54 3.46 -10.15
C LYS A 30 0.96 3.14 -8.77
N VAL A 31 0.17 4.05 -8.20
CA VAL A 31 -0.49 3.83 -6.90
C VAL A 31 -1.47 2.66 -6.99
N LEU A 32 -2.32 2.63 -8.02
CA LEU A 32 -3.25 1.53 -8.25
C LEU A 32 -2.53 0.19 -8.42
N GLY A 33 -1.43 0.16 -9.18
CA GLY A 33 -0.64 -1.05 -9.35
C GLY A 33 -0.05 -1.57 -8.03
N ALA A 34 0.48 -0.66 -7.21
CA ALA A 34 1.01 -1.01 -5.89
C ALA A 34 -0.07 -1.51 -4.93
N GLU A 35 -1.27 -0.92 -4.98
CA GLU A 35 -2.42 -1.35 -4.17
C GLU A 35 -2.89 -2.76 -4.57
N VAL A 36 -3.05 -3.02 -5.88
CA VAL A 36 -3.39 -4.34 -6.40
C VAL A 36 -2.35 -5.38 -6.00
N GLU A 37 -1.06 -5.04 -6.07
CA GLU A 37 0.01 -5.93 -5.64
C GLU A 37 -0.07 -6.23 -4.14
N ALA A 38 -0.30 -5.22 -3.30
CA ALA A 38 -0.45 -5.40 -1.86
C ALA A 38 -1.63 -6.32 -1.51
N VAL A 39 -2.77 -6.18 -2.21
CA VAL A 39 -3.94 -7.06 -2.04
C VAL A 39 -3.61 -8.50 -2.47
N ASN A 40 -2.98 -8.70 -3.62
CA ASN A 40 -2.58 -10.03 -4.08
C ASN A 40 -1.62 -10.72 -3.10
N GLN A 41 -0.67 -9.96 -2.54
CA GLN A 41 0.25 -10.47 -1.53
C GLN A 41 -0.48 -10.83 -0.22
N LYS A 42 -1.46 -10.03 0.22
CA LYS A 42 -2.32 -10.35 1.36
C LYS A 42 -3.03 -11.69 1.14
N ASP A 43 -3.65 -11.88 -0.02
CA ASP A 43 -4.41 -13.09 -0.33
C ASP A 43 -3.51 -14.33 -0.43
N PHE A 44 -2.30 -14.17 -0.97
CA PHE A 44 -1.29 -15.23 -0.96
C PHE A 44 -0.97 -15.70 0.46
N TRP A 45 -0.69 -14.78 1.39
CA TRP A 45 -0.38 -15.12 2.77
C TRP A 45 -1.58 -15.68 3.53
N ALA A 46 -2.78 -15.16 3.28
CA ALA A 46 -4.02 -15.71 3.82
C ALA A 46 -4.21 -17.18 3.42
N ASN A 47 -3.99 -17.50 2.14
CA ASN A 47 -4.03 -18.88 1.67
C ASN A 47 -2.95 -19.76 2.31
N LYS A 48 -1.74 -19.22 2.54
CA LYS A 48 -0.66 -19.97 3.21
C LYS A 48 -0.98 -20.29 4.66
N VAL A 49 -1.49 -19.34 5.45
CA VAL A 49 -1.84 -19.62 6.85
C VAL A 49 -3.04 -20.56 6.97
N ASN A 50 -3.96 -20.55 6.00
CA ASN A 50 -5.06 -21.53 5.95
C ASN A 50 -4.55 -22.96 5.69
N GLN A 51 -3.54 -23.12 4.83
CA GLN A 51 -2.92 -24.43 4.57
C GLN A 51 -2.00 -24.88 5.71
N PHE A 52 -1.33 -23.93 6.36
CA PHE A 52 -0.35 -24.16 7.41
C PHE A 52 -0.68 -23.32 8.65
N PRO A 53 -1.64 -23.75 9.49
CA PRO A 53 -2.19 -22.94 10.59
C PRO A 53 -1.22 -22.67 11.75
N ASN A 54 -0.05 -23.32 11.75
CA ASN A 54 1.04 -23.09 12.72
C ASN A 54 2.25 -22.40 12.06
N TYR A 55 2.09 -21.82 10.87
CA TYR A 55 3.18 -21.12 10.18
C TYR A 55 3.30 -19.68 10.66
N ARG A 56 4.10 -19.48 11.72
CA ARG A 56 4.39 -18.17 12.33
C ARG A 56 4.68 -17.08 11.30
N ASP A 57 5.64 -17.32 10.40
CA ASP A 57 6.05 -16.33 9.41
C ASP A 57 4.94 -15.97 8.43
N GLY A 58 4.04 -16.92 8.12
CA GLY A 58 2.85 -16.63 7.32
C GLY A 58 1.94 -15.61 8.00
N TYR A 59 1.69 -15.77 9.31
CA TYR A 59 0.90 -14.80 10.08
C TYR A 59 1.60 -13.46 10.22
N ILE A 60 2.92 -13.42 10.35
CA ILE A 60 3.71 -12.18 10.39
C ILE A 60 3.56 -11.42 9.07
N GLN A 61 3.73 -12.11 7.94
CA GLN A 61 3.61 -11.49 6.64
C GLN A 61 2.17 -11.01 6.37
N LEU A 62 1.18 -11.79 6.77
CA LEU A 62 -0.21 -11.39 6.67
C LEU A 62 -0.52 -10.16 7.53
N ALA A 63 0.02 -10.08 8.76
CA ALA A 63 -0.09 -8.89 9.62
C ALA A 63 0.54 -7.65 8.97
N ILE A 64 1.73 -7.78 8.38
CA ILE A 64 2.40 -6.69 7.65
C ILE A 64 1.54 -6.20 6.48
N LYS A 65 0.97 -7.11 5.68
CA LYS A 65 0.13 -6.73 4.53
C LYS A 65 -1.17 -6.05 4.97
N ASN A 66 -1.82 -6.56 6.01
CA ASN A 66 -3.01 -5.91 6.58
C ASN A 66 -2.68 -4.51 7.11
N TRP A 67 -1.56 -4.34 7.81
CA TRP A 67 -1.11 -3.03 8.28
C TRP A 67 -0.85 -2.05 7.12
N GLN A 68 -0.17 -2.49 6.06
CA GLN A 68 0.11 -1.69 4.86
C GLN A 68 -1.18 -1.25 4.13
N LEU A 69 -2.22 -2.08 4.19
CA LEU A 69 -3.55 -1.79 3.61
C LEU A 69 -4.46 -0.99 4.56
N GLY A 70 -3.99 -0.63 5.76
CA GLY A 70 -4.78 0.08 6.77
C GLY A 70 -5.77 -0.80 7.56
N ALA A 71 -5.80 -2.11 7.29
CA ALA A 71 -6.58 -3.12 8.01
C ALA A 71 -5.94 -3.45 9.37
N THR A 72 -5.99 -2.47 10.28
CA THR A 72 -5.24 -2.48 11.54
C THR A 72 -5.70 -3.59 12.49
N GLU A 73 -6.99 -3.88 12.53
CA GLU A 73 -7.53 -4.89 13.45
C GLU A 73 -7.14 -6.30 13.01
N GLU A 74 -7.26 -6.59 11.71
CA GLU A 74 -6.79 -7.83 11.11
C GLU A 74 -5.28 -7.98 11.28
N ALA A 75 -4.52 -6.89 11.20
CA ALA A 75 -3.08 -6.92 11.48
C ALA A 75 -2.80 -7.36 12.92
N ARG A 76 -3.52 -6.80 13.92
CA ARG A 76 -3.38 -7.19 15.34
C ARG A 76 -3.74 -8.65 15.57
N ILE A 77 -4.84 -9.13 14.99
CA ILE A 77 -5.27 -10.53 15.14
C ILE A 77 -4.20 -11.49 14.61
N ASN A 78 -3.66 -11.22 13.41
CA ASN A 78 -2.61 -12.05 12.83
C ASN A 78 -1.28 -11.96 13.62
N PHE A 79 -0.94 -10.77 14.11
CA PHE A 79 0.23 -10.59 14.97
C PHE A 79 0.12 -11.37 16.30
N ALA A 80 -1.05 -11.31 16.94
CA ALA A 80 -1.34 -12.09 18.13
C ALA A 80 -1.20 -13.60 17.86
N ARG A 81 -1.73 -14.07 16.72
CA ARG A 81 -1.59 -15.48 16.33
C ARG A 81 -0.14 -15.90 16.11
N ALA A 82 0.70 -15.04 15.52
CA ALA A 82 2.13 -15.30 15.40
C ALA A 82 2.82 -15.42 16.77
N ARG A 83 2.46 -14.56 17.73
CA ARG A 83 2.96 -14.57 19.12
C ARG A 83 2.50 -15.80 19.90
N GLU A 84 1.30 -16.32 19.64
CA GLU A 84 0.84 -17.58 20.22
C GLU A 84 1.67 -18.78 19.75
N ILE A 85 2.05 -18.80 18.46
CA ILE A 85 2.83 -19.90 17.87
C ILE A 85 4.28 -19.87 18.37
N ASP A 86 4.88 -18.69 18.42
CA ASP A 86 6.22 -18.46 18.94
C ASP A 86 6.25 -17.15 19.71
N PRO A 87 6.31 -17.18 21.05
CA PRO A 87 6.31 -15.97 21.85
C PRO A 87 7.64 -15.18 21.82
N ASN A 88 8.75 -15.84 21.44
CA ASN A 88 10.11 -15.32 21.66
C ASN A 88 10.80 -14.84 20.37
N TRP A 89 10.08 -14.80 19.26
CA TRP A 89 10.61 -14.30 18.00
C TRP A 89 10.83 -12.78 18.01
N GLN A 90 11.74 -12.32 17.16
CA GLN A 90 12.04 -10.90 17.01
C GLN A 90 10.97 -10.18 16.18
N VAL A 91 10.22 -9.28 16.83
CA VAL A 91 9.18 -8.47 16.18
C VAL A 91 9.79 -7.45 15.18
N PRO A 92 9.35 -7.43 13.91
CA PRO A 92 9.76 -6.44 12.92
C PRO A 92 9.33 -5.06 13.35
N ASP A 93 10.14 -4.05 13.04
CA ASP A 93 9.88 -2.66 13.43
C ASP A 93 8.48 -2.17 13.01
N GLN A 94 8.00 -2.64 11.86
CA GLN A 94 6.69 -2.31 11.29
C GLN A 94 5.52 -2.74 12.17
N LEU A 95 5.68 -3.80 12.95
CA LEU A 95 4.64 -4.39 13.80
C LEU A 95 4.80 -4.01 15.28
N LYS A 96 5.85 -3.28 15.67
CA LYS A 96 6.03 -2.81 17.05
C LYS A 96 4.89 -1.93 17.55
N LEU A 97 4.17 -1.28 16.64
CA LEU A 97 2.98 -0.48 16.94
C LEU A 97 1.74 -1.33 17.25
N LEU A 98 1.82 -2.65 17.03
CA LEU A 98 0.76 -3.61 17.30
C LEU A 98 1.01 -4.42 18.59
N GLU A 99 2.15 -4.21 19.27
CA GLU A 99 2.39 -4.69 20.64
C GLU A 99 1.48 -3.97 21.64
#